data_AF-A0A2V9GDX0-F1
#
_entry.id   AF-A0A2V9GDX0-F1
#
_cell.length_a   1.000
_cell.length_b   1.000
_cell.length_c   1.000
_cell.angle_alpha   90.00
_cell.angle_beta   90.00
_cell.angle_gamma   90.00
#
_symmetry.space_group_name_H-M   'P 1'
#
loop_
_entity.id
_entity.type
_entity.pdbx_description
1 polymer ?
#
loop_
_entity_poly.entity_id
_entity_poly.type
_entity_poly.pdbx_seq_one_letter_code
_entity_poly.pdbx_strand_id
1 'polypeptide(L)'
;MKKDYQRCLDKLAAAAPETKSALIRSLLPGIEAALNSGKRLKAIWEALREEGLQMSYHSFHKTVSRSRKVKKPTATSILGKQPKPSEARGLRETEVETVEERDPLANLKLLEENRPGFHRRRTKSLNALVHGTEDSNDKNKR
;
A
#
# COMPACT_ATOMS: atom_id res chain seq x y z
N MET A 1 23.04 -36.92 -6.80
CA MET A 1 23.46 -36.00 -5.74
C MET A 1 22.35 -34.98 -5.52
N LYS A 2 21.43 -35.19 -4.56
CA LYS A 2 20.46 -34.15 -4.18
C LYS A 2 21.23 -33.11 -3.36
N LYS A 3 21.20 -31.85 -3.79
CA LYS A 3 21.82 -30.75 -3.05
C LYS A 3 20.82 -30.29 -1.99
N ASP A 4 21.23 -30.27 -0.74
CA ASP A 4 20.38 -29.84 0.37
C ASP A 4 20.36 -28.30 0.45
N TYR A 5 19.62 -27.69 -0.46
CA TYR A 5 19.49 -26.23 -0.55
C TYR A 5 18.95 -25.61 0.75
N GLN A 6 18.05 -26.31 1.46
CA GLN A 6 17.50 -25.86 2.75
C GLN A 6 18.60 -25.64 3.78
N ARG A 7 19.52 -26.61 3.93
CA ARG A 7 20.65 -26.51 4.85
C ARG A 7 21.56 -25.31 4.55
N CYS A 8 21.74 -24.95 3.27
CA CYS A 8 22.48 -23.75 2.90
C CYS A 8 21.73 -22.47 3.29
N LEU A 9 20.42 -22.41 3.06
CA LEU A 9 19.60 -21.26 3.44
C LEU A 9 19.55 -21.07 4.96
N ASP A 10 19.44 -22.15 5.74
CA ASP A 10 19.41 -22.08 7.20
C ASP A 10 20.73 -21.54 7.77
N LYS A 11 21.87 -21.97 7.20
CA LYS A 11 23.19 -21.44 7.55
C LYS A 11 23.30 -19.94 7.27
N LEU A 12 22.77 -19.48 6.13
CA LEU A 12 22.76 -18.07 5.77
C LEU A 12 21.80 -17.25 6.66
N ALA A 13 20.67 -17.83 7.06
CA ALA A 13 19.71 -17.17 7.95
C ALA A 13 20.25 -17.00 9.38
N ALA A 14 21.09 -17.92 9.85
CA ALA A 14 21.73 -17.84 11.15
C ALA A 14 22.89 -16.82 11.21
N ALA A 15 23.42 -16.40 10.05
CA ALA A 15 24.52 -15.45 9.99
C ALA A 15 24.07 -14.03 10.36
N ALA A 16 25.01 -13.22 10.84
CA ALA A 16 24.77 -11.80 11.12
C ALA A 16 24.39 -11.04 9.84
N PRO A 17 23.56 -9.98 9.94
CA PRO A 17 23.11 -9.24 8.77
C PRO A 17 24.27 -8.55 8.06
N GLU A 18 24.57 -8.98 6.83
CA GLU A 18 25.65 -8.40 6.03
C GLU A 18 25.34 -6.97 5.55
N THR A 19 24.06 -6.67 5.33
CA THR A 19 23.66 -5.36 4.78
C THR A 19 23.22 -4.39 5.86
N LYS A 20 23.63 -3.12 5.73
CA LYS A 20 23.18 -2.01 6.59
C LYS A 20 21.65 -1.93 6.70
N SER A 21 20.94 -2.25 5.62
CA SER A 21 19.47 -2.25 5.62
C SER A 21 18.87 -3.39 6.45
N ALA A 22 19.51 -4.57 6.48
CA ALA A 22 19.08 -5.70 7.29
C ALA A 22 19.38 -5.45 8.77
N LEU A 23 20.53 -4.82 9.07
CA LEU A 23 20.87 -4.34 10.41
C LEU A 23 19.84 -3.32 10.93
N ILE A 24 19.40 -2.35 10.10
CA ILE A 24 18.35 -1.41 10.52
C ILE A 24 17.01 -2.11 10.75
N ARG A 25 16.71 -3.17 9.99
CA ARG A 25 15.50 -3.97 10.20
C ARG A 25 15.55 -4.73 11.53
N SER A 26 16.70 -5.30 11.91
CA SER A 26 16.85 -5.97 13.21
C SER A 26 16.80 -4.97 14.38
N LEU A 27 17.36 -3.78 14.22
CA LEU A 27 17.32 -2.71 15.23
C LEU A 27 15.98 -1.95 15.29
N LEU A 28 15.08 -2.18 14.34
CA LEU A 28 13.84 -1.40 14.23
C LEU A 28 12.99 -1.36 15.51
N PRO A 29 12.80 -2.47 16.27
CA PRO A 29 12.07 -2.43 17.53
C PRO A 29 12.70 -1.49 18.57
N GLY A 30 14.04 -1.46 18.65
CA GLY A 30 14.76 -0.56 19.55
C GLY A 30 14.65 0.91 19.12
N ILE A 31 14.71 1.17 17.81
CA ILE A 31 14.47 2.51 17.25
C ILE A 31 13.04 2.97 17.57
N GLU A 32 12.04 2.08 17.45
CA GLU A 32 10.64 2.39 17.78
C GLU A 32 10.47 2.70 19.27
N ALA A 33 11.10 1.93 20.17
CA ALA A 33 11.08 2.20 21.61
C ALA A 33 11.71 3.56 21.96
N ALA A 34 12.85 3.90 21.34
CA ALA A 34 13.51 5.20 21.54
C ALA A 34 12.67 6.38 21.01
N LEU A 35 11.93 6.19 19.93
CA LEU A 35 10.99 7.21 19.43
C LEU A 35 9.79 7.36 20.37
N ASN A 36 9.27 6.27 20.91
CA ASN A 36 8.16 6.28 21.85
C ASN A 36 8.55 6.95 23.18
N SER A 37 9.82 6.93 23.56
CA SER A 37 10.35 7.70 24.70
C SER A 37 10.62 9.18 24.39
N GLY A 38 10.28 9.64 23.18
CA GLY A 38 10.38 11.04 22.78
C GLY A 38 11.73 11.45 22.17
N LYS A 39 12.65 10.51 21.91
CA LYS A 39 13.92 10.84 21.23
C LYS A 39 13.65 11.18 19.77
N ARG A 40 14.42 12.15 19.24
CA ARG A 40 14.36 12.51 17.82
C ARG A 40 15.09 11.48 16.98
N LEU A 41 14.56 11.17 15.80
CA LEU A 41 15.16 10.21 14.86
C LEU A 41 16.60 10.58 14.46
N LYS A 42 16.91 11.89 14.38
CA LYS A 42 18.26 12.39 14.11
C LYS A 42 19.24 12.08 15.27
N ALA A 43 18.81 12.24 16.52
CA ALA A 43 19.64 11.92 17.68
C ALA A 43 19.91 10.41 17.77
N ILE A 44 18.92 9.58 17.44
CA ILE A 44 19.10 8.12 17.34
C ILE A 44 20.13 7.78 16.26
N TRP A 45 20.07 8.45 15.11
CA TRP A 45 21.05 8.25 14.04
C TRP A 45 22.47 8.70 14.43
N GLU A 46 22.61 9.83 15.12
CA GLU A 46 23.91 10.31 15.63
C GLU A 46 24.53 9.30 16.60
N ALA A 47 23.76 8.82 17.59
CA ALA A 47 24.21 7.80 18.53
C ALA A 47 24.61 6.49 17.82
N LEU A 48 23.80 6.01 16.86
CA LEU A 48 24.16 4.81 16.09
C LEU A 48 25.40 5.01 15.22
N ARG A 49 25.65 6.24 14.75
CA ARG A 49 26.83 6.57 13.97
C ARG A 49 28.10 6.55 14.81
N GLU A 50 28.03 7.01 16.06
CA GLU A 50 29.13 6.92 17.03
C GLU A 50 29.52 5.46 17.31
N GLU A 51 28.53 4.56 17.38
CA GLU A 51 28.74 3.10 17.50
C GLU A 51 29.25 2.43 16.21
N GLY A 52 29.42 3.19 15.12
CA GLY A 52 30.00 2.68 13.87
C GLY A 52 29.02 2.50 12.71
N LEU A 53 27.76 2.98 12.81
CA LEU A 53 26.84 2.98 11.68
C LEU A 53 27.28 4.01 10.61
N GLN A 54 28.08 3.54 9.65
CA GLN A 54 28.56 4.37 8.54
C GLN A 54 27.48 4.58 7.47
N MET A 55 26.53 5.47 7.71
CA MET A 55 25.56 5.88 6.69
C MET A 55 25.08 7.32 6.87
N SER A 56 24.67 7.96 5.76
CA SER A 56 24.07 9.28 5.83
C SER A 56 22.69 9.25 6.50
N TYR A 57 22.33 10.37 7.15
CA TYR A 57 21.02 10.53 7.78
C TYR A 57 19.86 10.31 6.80
N HIS A 58 19.99 10.79 5.55
CA HIS A 58 18.95 10.59 4.53
C HIS A 58 18.73 9.10 4.23
N SER A 59 19.82 8.34 4.08
CA SER A 59 19.76 6.90 3.83
C SER A 59 19.12 6.18 5.02
N PHE A 60 19.52 6.53 6.25
CA PHE A 60 18.95 5.98 7.47
C PHE A 60 17.44 6.26 7.60
N HIS A 61 17.02 7.50 7.36
CA HIS A 61 15.62 7.87 7.39
C HIS A 61 14.79 7.06 6.37
N LYS A 62 15.30 6.93 5.13
CA LYS A 62 14.63 6.16 4.08
C LYS A 62 14.56 4.67 4.41
N THR A 63 15.62 4.07 4.93
CA THR A 63 15.62 2.64 5.31
C THR A 63 14.67 2.36 6.47
N VAL A 64 14.65 3.22 7.51
CA VAL A 64 13.67 3.11 8.61
C VAL A 64 12.25 3.22 8.09
N SER A 65 11.96 4.20 7.23
CA SER A 65 10.64 4.38 6.62
C SER A 65 10.19 3.15 5.82
N ARG A 66 11.09 2.58 4.99
CA ARG A 66 10.80 1.35 4.23
C ARG A 66 10.55 0.16 5.15
N SER A 67 11.36 0.02 6.20
CA SER A 67 11.26 -1.11 7.14
C SER A 67 9.92 -1.11 7.89
N ARG A 68 9.37 0.08 8.22
CA ARG A 68 8.02 0.22 8.79
C ARG A 68 6.90 -0.20 7.83
N LYS A 69 7.07 0.02 6.52
CA LYS A 69 6.06 -0.36 5.53
C LYS A 69 5.95 -1.87 5.36
N VAL A 70 7.05 -2.60 5.51
CA VAL A 70 7.06 -4.08 5.42
C VAL A 70 6.39 -4.72 6.64
N LYS A 71 6.51 -4.12 7.83
CA LYS A 71 5.83 -4.58 9.06
C LYS A 71 4.32 -4.37 9.06
N LYS A 72 3.83 -3.38 8.32
CA LYS A 72 2.39 -3.23 8.12
C LYS A 72 2.00 -4.34 7.14
N PRO A 73 1.24 -5.38 7.55
CA PRO A 73 0.62 -6.23 6.56
C PRO A 73 -0.21 -5.28 5.71
N THR A 74 0.24 -5.05 4.46
CA THR A 74 -0.63 -4.48 3.44
C THR A 74 -1.88 -5.32 3.54
N ALA A 75 -2.99 -4.70 3.95
CA ALA A 75 -4.29 -5.36 3.97
C ALA A 75 -4.36 -6.15 2.67
N THR A 76 -4.52 -7.47 2.80
CA THR A 76 -4.65 -8.36 1.66
C THR A 76 -5.53 -7.66 0.65
N SER A 77 -4.95 -7.22 -0.46
CA SER A 77 -5.74 -6.98 -1.66
C SER A 77 -6.29 -8.36 -2.00
N ILE A 78 -7.45 -8.69 -1.43
CA ILE A 78 -8.24 -9.85 -1.79
C ILE A 78 -8.80 -9.50 -3.17
N LEU A 79 -7.92 -9.57 -4.17
CA LEU A 79 -8.31 -9.64 -5.56
C LEU A 79 -7.58 -10.84 -6.16
N GLY A 80 -8.26 -11.99 -6.05
CA GLY A 80 -8.02 -13.11 -6.94
C GLY A 80 -7.70 -14.43 -6.25
N LYS A 81 -8.73 -15.28 -6.15
CA LYS A 81 -8.70 -16.75 -6.08
C LYS A 81 -8.40 -17.39 -4.71
N GLN A 82 -9.47 -17.55 -3.94
CA GLN A 82 -9.60 -18.66 -2.99
C GLN A 82 -9.82 -19.97 -3.77
N PRO A 83 -9.07 -21.06 -3.50
CA PRO A 83 -9.50 -22.40 -3.87
C PRO A 83 -10.56 -22.89 -2.86
N LYS A 84 -11.76 -23.19 -3.35
CA LYS A 84 -12.83 -23.87 -2.59
C LYS A 84 -12.34 -25.23 -2.07
N PRO A 85 -12.75 -25.65 -0.86
CA PRO A 85 -13.05 -27.05 -0.60
C PRO A 85 -14.50 -27.35 -1.01
N SER A 86 -14.66 -28.38 -1.83
CA SER A 86 -15.95 -28.90 -2.30
C SER A 86 -16.55 -29.88 -1.28
N GLU A 87 -17.88 -29.75 -1.11
CA GLU A 87 -18.87 -30.82 -0.78
C GLU A 87 -18.87 -31.36 0.67
N ALA A 88 -20.01 -31.55 1.34
CA ALA A 88 -21.25 -32.13 0.85
C ALA A 88 -22.54 -31.54 1.44
N ARG A 89 -23.60 -31.73 0.65
CA ARG A 89 -25.00 -31.31 0.80
C ARG A 89 -25.71 -31.88 2.04
N GLY A 90 -26.62 -31.06 2.58
CA GLY A 90 -27.79 -31.45 3.36
C GLY A 90 -28.94 -30.48 3.10
N LEU A 91 -29.57 -30.64 1.93
CA LEU A 91 -30.87 -30.11 1.49
C LEU A 91 -31.96 -30.86 2.32
N ARG A 92 -33.01 -30.30 2.94
CA ARG A 92 -34.06 -29.35 2.50
C ARG A 92 -34.91 -28.89 3.70
N GLU A 93 -35.21 -27.60 3.77
CA GLU A 93 -36.54 -26.97 3.54
C GLU A 93 -37.34 -26.71 4.82
N THR A 94 -37.41 -25.44 5.19
CA THR A 94 -38.65 -24.84 5.68
C THR A 94 -38.72 -23.45 5.06
N GLU A 95 -39.76 -23.26 4.26
CA GLU A 95 -40.13 -22.03 3.56
C GLU A 95 -40.24 -20.86 4.58
N VAL A 96 -39.95 -19.61 4.22
CA VAL A 96 -40.92 -18.66 3.66
C VAL A 96 -40.15 -17.39 3.18
N GLU A 97 -40.48 -16.93 1.96
CA GLU A 97 -40.42 -15.55 1.40
C GLU A 97 -39.20 -14.67 1.73
N THR A 98 -38.41 -14.13 0.79
CA THR A 98 -38.69 -13.58 -0.53
C THR A 98 -37.49 -13.84 -1.47
N VAL A 99 -37.77 -14.35 -2.66
CA VAL A 99 -36.83 -14.34 -3.78
C VAL A 99 -36.76 -12.90 -4.31
N GLU A 100 -35.98 -12.05 -3.65
CA GLU A 100 -35.42 -10.91 -4.36
C GLU A 100 -34.13 -11.40 -5.01
N GLU A 101 -34.18 -11.51 -6.34
CA GLU A 101 -33.04 -11.78 -7.20
C GLU A 101 -31.86 -10.94 -6.73
N ARG A 102 -30.82 -11.61 -6.22
CA ARG A 102 -29.59 -10.92 -5.84
C ARG A 102 -28.97 -10.36 -7.12
N ASP A 103 -29.19 -9.06 -7.36
CA ASP A 103 -28.73 -8.35 -8.56
C ASP A 103 -27.21 -8.58 -8.73
N PRO A 104 -26.79 -9.28 -9.80
CA PRO A 104 -25.38 -9.60 -10.00
C PRO A 104 -24.51 -8.36 -10.23
N LEU A 105 -25.12 -7.21 -10.54
CA LEU A 105 -24.44 -5.95 -10.82
C LEU A 105 -24.58 -4.92 -9.68
N ALA A 106 -25.16 -5.29 -8.54
CA ALA A 106 -25.34 -4.39 -7.40
C ALA A 106 -24.03 -3.69 -6.97
N ASN A 107 -22.91 -4.42 -7.03
CA ASN A 107 -21.60 -3.87 -6.69
C ASN A 107 -21.14 -2.77 -7.66
N LEU A 108 -21.50 -2.84 -8.95
CA LEU A 108 -21.12 -1.83 -9.94
C LEU A 108 -21.98 -0.57 -9.81
N LYS A 109 -23.29 -0.73 -9.57
CA LYS A 109 -24.19 0.40 -9.28
C LYS A 109 -23.72 1.18 -8.05
N LEU A 110 -23.38 0.47 -6.96
CA LEU A 110 -22.84 1.09 -5.75
C LEU A 110 -21.52 1.83 -6.02
N LEU A 111 -20.68 1.32 -6.92
CA LEU A 111 -19.40 1.94 -7.27
C LEU A 111 -19.56 3.17 -8.17
N GLU A 112 -20.57 3.19 -9.04
CA GLU A 112 -20.93 4.37 -9.85
C GLU A 112 -21.54 5.47 -8.98
N GLU A 113 -22.47 5.13 -8.08
CA GLU A 113 -23.08 6.07 -7.14
C GLU A 113 -22.05 6.72 -6.22
N ASN A 114 -21.04 5.97 -5.79
CA ASN A 114 -19.98 6.45 -4.90
C ASN A 114 -18.69 6.84 -5.64
N ARG A 115 -18.74 7.02 -6.96
CA ARG A 115 -17.53 7.34 -7.73
C ARG A 115 -17.10 8.78 -7.44
N PRO A 116 -15.90 9.03 -6.88
CA PRO A 116 -15.42 10.40 -6.72
C PRO A 116 -15.24 11.02 -8.10
N GLY A 117 -15.98 12.08 -8.39
CA GLY A 117 -15.96 12.74 -9.70
C GLY A 117 -14.56 13.24 -10.06
N PHE A 118 -14.07 12.88 -11.24
CA PHE A 118 -12.81 13.40 -11.78
C PHE A 118 -13.03 14.80 -12.38
N HIS A 119 -12.92 15.82 -11.53
CA HIS A 119 -13.07 17.22 -11.94
C HIS A 119 -11.72 17.77 -12.43
N ARG A 120 -11.47 17.70 -13.75
CA ARG A 120 -10.37 18.46 -14.35
C ARG A 120 -10.82 19.91 -14.47
N ARG A 121 -10.24 20.81 -13.66
CA ARG A 121 -10.42 22.25 -13.87
C ARG A 121 -9.88 22.60 -15.26
N ARG A 122 -10.75 23.08 -16.17
CA ARG A 122 -10.30 23.65 -17.44
C ARG A 122 -9.51 24.92 -17.11
N THR A 123 -8.25 24.99 -17.54
CA THR A 123 -7.51 26.25 -17.55
C THR A 123 -8.21 27.18 -18.54
N LYS A 124 -8.40 28.47 -18.18
CA LYS A 124 -8.89 29.47 -19.13
C LYS A 124 -7.97 29.47 -20.35
N SER A 125 -8.56 29.59 -21.54
CA SER A 125 -7.79 29.70 -22.79
C SER A 125 -6.86 30.91 -22.69
N LEU A 126 -5.64 30.80 -23.24
CA LEU A 126 -4.68 31.93 -23.23
C LEU A 126 -5.25 33.16 -23.96
N ASN A 127 -6.07 32.94 -24.98
CA ASN A 127 -6.69 34.00 -25.76
C ASN A 127 -7.67 34.84 -24.92
N ALA A 128 -8.45 34.23 -24.02
CA ALA A 128 -9.33 34.95 -23.10
C ALA A 128 -8.55 35.79 -22.07
N LEU A 129 -7.35 35.34 -21.69
CA LEU A 129 -6.51 36.05 -20.72
C LEU A 129 -5.86 37.30 -21.31
N VAL A 130 -5.52 37.27 -22.61
CA VAL A 130 -4.76 38.36 -23.26
C VAL A 130 -5.67 39.39 -23.92
N HIS A 131 -6.80 38.99 -24.51
CA HIS A 131 -7.59 39.88 -25.37
C HIS A 131 -8.97 40.27 -24.83
N GLY A 132 -9.36 39.80 -23.64
CA GLY A 132 -10.48 40.35 -22.85
C GLY A 132 -11.89 40.23 -23.43
N THR A 133 -12.05 39.81 -24.69
CA THR A 133 -13.36 39.66 -25.35
C THR A 133 -13.35 38.37 -26.16
N GLU A 134 -14.19 37.41 -25.79
CA GLU A 134 -14.48 36.26 -26.65
C GLU A 134 -15.70 36.62 -27.51
N ASP A 135 -15.44 37.09 -28.73
CA ASP A 135 -16.44 37.00 -29.79
C ASP A 135 -16.62 35.52 -30.16
N SER A 136 -17.81 34.98 -29.94
CA SER A 136 -18.22 33.74 -30.62
C SER A 136 -19.72 33.74 -30.89
N ASN A 137 -20.05 34.45 -31.96
CA ASN A 137 -20.83 33.89 -33.05
C ASN A 137 -20.43 32.41 -33.26
N ASP A 138 -21.33 31.45 -33.06
CA ASP A 138 -21.90 30.66 -34.17
C ASP A 138 -22.76 29.47 -33.67
N LYS A 139 -24.04 29.62 -33.96
CA LYS A 139 -25.07 28.67 -34.40
C LYS A 139 -24.78 27.16 -34.40
N ASN A 140 -25.84 26.47 -33.95
CA ASN A 140 -26.41 25.22 -34.49
C ASN A 140 -25.69 23.91 -34.07
N LYS A 141 -26.38 22.83 -33.67
CA LYS A 141 -27.64 22.25 -34.16
C LYS A 141 -28.38 21.46 -33.08
N ARG A 142 -29.71 21.47 -33.21
CA ARG A 142 -30.63 20.39 -32.80
C ARG A 142 -30.47 19.19 -33.72
#